data_AF-A0A6D2IT60-F1
#
_entry.id   AF-A0A6D2IT60-F1
#
_cell.length_a   1.000
_cell.length_b   1.000
_cell.length_c   1.000
_cell.angle_alpha   90.00
_cell.angle_beta   90.00
_cell.angle_gamma   90.00
#
_symmetry.space_group_name_H-M   'P 1'
#
loop_
_entity.id
_entity.type
_entity.pdbx_description
1 polymer ?
#
loop_
_entity_poly.entity_id
_entity_poly.type
_entity_poly.pdbx_seq_one_letter_code
_entity_poly.pdbx_strand_id
1 'polypeptide(L)'
;MSNTPQWIMIGGEGPESYHQNSSYQRALLEAAKEKMNEAISAKLTLNLITDRFTIVDFGYNIEFQVFFNDFSNNDFNTLFQGLPPERRYYSAGVPGSFLDRVLPKKSFHIGIISYAFHFTSKVPKGITNRNSPLWNKDMHCTGINKAVKKAYLDQYSVDTKNLLDARAEELVPGGLFLIFGSCMRDGVKMSETCKGVPMDCLGASLNDLAQQVHI
;
A
#
# COMPACT_ATOMS: atom_id res chain seq x y z
N MET A 1 7.86 -23.89 -2.73
CA MET A 1 7.11 -22.64 -2.95
C MET A 1 8.01 -21.52 -2.46
N SER A 2 8.49 -20.63 -3.34
CA SER A 2 9.26 -19.48 -2.88
C SER A 2 8.29 -18.54 -2.17
N ASN A 3 8.40 -18.40 -0.84
CA ASN A 3 7.64 -17.38 -0.13
C ASN A 3 8.03 -16.02 -0.72
N THR A 4 7.08 -15.39 -1.40
CA THR A 4 7.17 -13.98 -1.74
C THR A 4 7.42 -13.23 -0.45
N PRO A 5 8.47 -12.41 -0.32
CA PRO A 5 8.72 -11.69 0.91
C PRO A 5 7.52 -10.79 1.22
N GLN A 6 6.90 -10.99 2.38
CA GLN A 6 5.83 -10.13 2.89
C GLN A 6 6.49 -9.01 3.68
N TRP A 7 6.59 -7.84 3.06
CA TRP A 7 7.16 -6.65 3.68
C TRP A 7 6.07 -5.95 4.50
N ILE A 8 6.15 -6.06 5.83
CA ILE A 8 5.28 -5.36 6.77
C ILE A 8 6.08 -4.31 7.55
N MET A 9 5.39 -3.32 8.08
CA MET A 9 6.01 -2.34 8.97
C MET A 9 6.21 -2.95 10.36
N ILE A 10 7.13 -2.39 11.15
CA ILE A 10 7.40 -2.86 12.53
C ILE A 10 6.15 -2.65 13.38
N GLY A 11 5.57 -3.75 13.89
CA GLY A 11 4.40 -3.76 14.78
C GLY A 11 4.71 -3.30 16.21
N GLY A 12 3.70 -3.37 17.07
CA GLY A 12 3.78 -2.97 18.48
C GLY A 12 3.62 -1.48 18.75
N GLU A 13 3.79 -1.12 20.02
CA GLU A 13 3.62 0.25 20.53
C GLU A 13 4.94 0.92 20.96
N GLY A 14 6.06 0.18 20.87
CA GLY A 14 7.39 0.64 21.28
C GLY A 14 7.93 1.80 20.44
N PRO A 15 9.05 2.43 20.86
CA PRO A 15 9.61 3.61 20.21
C PRO A 15 10.09 3.37 18.76
N GLU A 16 10.38 2.13 18.39
CA GLU A 16 10.77 1.73 17.03
C GLU A 16 9.58 1.29 16.15
N SER A 17 8.38 1.20 16.74
CA SER A 17 7.18 0.77 16.02
C SER A 17 6.77 1.77 14.96
N TYR A 18 6.09 1.27 13.92
CA TYR A 18 5.48 2.13 12.93
C TYR A 18 4.35 2.99 13.50
N HIS A 19 3.69 2.53 14.57
CA HIS A 19 2.71 3.33 15.30
C HIS A 19 3.32 4.63 15.83
N GLN A 20 4.58 4.63 16.27
CA GLN A 20 5.29 5.85 16.73
C GLN A 20 5.99 6.62 15.60
N ASN A 21 6.34 5.96 14.48
CA ASN A 21 7.21 6.53 13.43
C ASN A 21 6.51 6.80 12.08
N SER A 22 5.19 6.99 12.08
CA SER A 22 4.35 7.17 10.87
C SER A 22 3.80 8.60 10.69
N SER A 23 4.46 9.61 11.26
CA SER A 23 4.00 11.01 11.23
C SER A 23 3.88 11.58 9.81
N TYR A 24 4.82 11.23 8.92
CA TYR A 24 4.78 11.66 7.51
C TYR A 24 3.56 11.11 6.77
N GLN A 25 3.27 9.81 6.93
CA GLN A 25 2.13 9.15 6.30
C GLN A 25 0.80 9.67 6.87
N ARG A 26 0.75 9.96 8.18
CA ARG A 26 -0.40 10.63 8.82
C ARG A 26 -0.64 12.02 8.24
N ALA A 27 0.41 12.83 8.10
CA ALA A 27 0.30 14.17 7.53
C ALA A 27 -0.20 14.14 6.07
N LEU A 28 0.25 13.15 5.26
CA LEU A 28 -0.26 12.96 3.91
C LEU A 28 -1.75 12.61 3.88
N LEU A 29 -2.21 11.74 4.78
CA LEU A 29 -3.62 11.38 4.87
C LEU A 29 -4.50 12.57 5.28
N GLU A 30 -4.05 13.36 6.27
CA GLU A 30 -4.76 14.59 6.67
C GLU A 30 -4.83 15.60 5.52
N ALA A 31 -3.75 15.79 4.76
CA ALA A 31 -3.75 16.66 3.58
C ALA A 31 -4.69 16.15 2.46
N ALA A 32 -4.87 14.83 2.34
CA ALA A 32 -5.77 14.23 1.34
C ALA A 32 -7.25 14.23 1.77
N LYS A 33 -7.54 14.47 3.05
CA LYS A 33 -8.87 14.30 3.66
C LYS A 33 -9.97 15.12 2.97
N GLU A 34 -9.71 16.38 2.69
CA GLU A 34 -10.67 17.26 2.03
C GLU A 34 -11.03 16.73 0.63
N LYS A 35 -10.01 16.38 -0.16
CA LYS A 35 -10.20 15.82 -1.50
C LYS A 35 -10.89 14.46 -1.49
N MET A 36 -10.62 13.62 -0.49
CA MET A 36 -11.35 12.37 -0.30
C MET A 36 -12.82 12.63 -0.05
N ASN A 37 -13.15 13.55 0.86
CA ASN A 37 -14.53 13.89 1.17
C ASN A 37 -15.27 14.48 -0.04
N GLU A 38 -14.62 15.34 -0.81
CA GLU A 38 -15.15 15.87 -2.07
C GLU A 38 -15.44 14.75 -3.08
N ALA A 39 -14.48 13.84 -3.30
CA ALA A 39 -14.63 12.72 -4.22
C ALA A 39 -15.77 11.77 -3.79
N ILE A 40 -15.85 11.45 -2.50
CA ILE A 40 -16.92 10.61 -1.95
C ILE A 40 -18.27 11.30 -2.14
N SER A 41 -18.38 12.58 -1.79
CA SER A 41 -19.65 13.33 -1.89
C SER A 41 -20.13 13.50 -3.33
N ALA A 42 -19.20 13.69 -4.27
CA ALA A 42 -19.53 13.90 -5.68
C ALA A 42 -19.85 12.60 -6.44
N LYS A 43 -19.30 11.46 -6.01
CA LYS A 43 -19.37 10.19 -6.76
C LYS A 43 -20.22 9.12 -6.11
N LEU A 44 -20.42 9.18 -4.80
CA LEU A 44 -21.21 8.20 -4.07
C LEU A 44 -22.61 8.78 -3.76
N THR A 45 -23.63 8.33 -4.48
CA THR A 45 -25.02 8.72 -4.22
C THR A 45 -25.68 7.74 -3.25
N LEU A 46 -26.55 8.22 -2.36
CA LEU A 46 -27.26 7.37 -1.39
C LEU A 46 -28.11 6.29 -2.09
N ASN A 47 -28.60 6.54 -3.30
CA ASN A 47 -29.36 5.55 -4.09
C ASN A 47 -28.48 4.36 -4.54
N LEU A 48 -27.15 4.51 -4.61
CA LEU A 48 -26.21 3.40 -4.84
C LEU A 48 -25.94 2.58 -3.57
N ILE A 49 -26.19 3.17 -2.40
CA ILE A 49 -25.97 2.60 -1.07
C ILE A 49 -27.20 1.80 -0.62
N THR A 50 -28.39 2.07 -1.14
CA THR A 50 -29.64 1.36 -0.76
C THR A 50 -29.79 -0.03 -1.38
N ASP A 51 -29.04 -0.35 -2.45
CA ASP A 51 -29.28 -1.55 -3.25
C ASP A 51 -28.45 -2.78 -2.88
N ARG A 52 -27.54 -2.73 -1.89
CA ARG A 52 -26.81 -3.92 -1.38
C ARG A 52 -25.86 -3.67 -0.18
N PHE A 53 -26.34 -3.04 0.89
CA PHE A 53 -25.84 -3.46 2.21
C PHE A 53 -26.50 -4.80 2.53
N THR A 54 -25.82 -5.69 3.26
CA THR A 54 -26.51 -6.74 4.00
C THR A 54 -27.30 -6.03 5.11
N ILE A 55 -28.42 -5.42 4.75
CA ILE A 55 -29.36 -4.81 5.68
C ILE A 55 -30.05 -6.00 6.36
N VAL A 56 -29.64 -6.31 7.58
CA VAL A 56 -30.57 -6.94 8.51
C VAL A 56 -31.48 -5.81 8.96
N ASP A 57 -32.62 -5.66 8.28
CA ASP A 57 -33.55 -4.56 8.50
C ASP A 57 -34.22 -4.73 9.86
N PHE A 58 -33.71 -3.96 10.82
CA PHE A 58 -34.46 -3.57 12.01
C PHE A 58 -34.50 -2.04 12.10
N GLY A 59 -34.98 -1.36 11.04
CA GLY A 59 -35.40 0.04 11.10
C GLY A 59 -34.30 1.11 11.04
N TYR A 60 -34.31 1.92 9.98
CA TYR A 60 -33.77 3.29 9.83
C TYR A 60 -32.33 3.65 10.29
N ASN A 61 -31.46 2.70 10.67
CA ASN A 61 -30.06 3.00 11.01
C ASN A 61 -29.10 2.42 9.98
N ILE A 62 -28.31 3.30 9.33
CA ILE A 62 -27.23 2.89 8.42
C ILE A 62 -26.07 2.34 9.28
N GLU A 63 -25.70 1.08 9.04
CA GLU A 63 -24.53 0.47 9.66
C GLU A 63 -23.31 0.57 8.74
N PHE A 64 -22.15 0.88 9.34
CA PHE A 64 -20.87 0.95 8.63
C PHE A 64 -20.01 -0.25 9.01
N GLN A 65 -19.44 -0.94 8.02
CA GLN A 65 -18.44 -1.98 8.21
C GLN A 65 -17.13 -1.57 7.55
N VAL A 66 -16.03 -1.62 8.31
CA VAL A 66 -14.68 -1.28 7.88
C VAL A 66 -13.82 -2.53 7.91
N PHE A 67 -13.20 -2.82 6.76
CA PHE A 67 -12.23 -3.90 6.61
C PHE A 67 -10.82 -3.32 6.61
N PHE A 68 -9.98 -3.81 7.53
CA PHE A 68 -8.56 -3.50 7.55
C PHE A 68 -7.80 -4.65 6.89
N ASN A 69 -7.24 -4.42 5.70
CA ASN A 69 -6.49 -5.43 4.96
C ASN A 69 -4.99 -5.15 5.03
N ASP A 70 -4.21 -6.19 5.33
CA ASP A 70 -2.75 -6.21 5.28
C ASP A 70 -2.28 -7.67 5.15
N PHE A 71 -0.98 -7.91 5.00
CA PHE A 71 -0.42 -9.26 5.01
C PHE A 71 -0.74 -10.00 6.31
N SER A 72 -0.82 -11.33 6.23
CA SER A 72 -1.17 -12.20 7.35
C SER A 72 -0.21 -12.12 8.55
N ASN A 73 1.03 -11.69 8.31
CA ASN A 73 2.04 -11.50 9.36
C ASN A 73 2.02 -10.10 9.97
N ASN A 74 1.18 -9.17 9.49
CA ASN A 74 1.03 -7.85 10.06
C ASN A 74 0.47 -7.90 11.50
N ASP A 75 0.78 -6.90 12.30
CA ASP A 75 0.35 -6.82 13.69
C ASP A 75 -1.09 -6.30 13.84
N PHE A 76 -2.05 -7.18 13.53
CA PHE A 76 -3.47 -6.91 13.74
C PHE A 76 -3.82 -6.71 15.22
N ASN A 77 -3.03 -7.23 16.16
CA ASN A 77 -3.30 -7.07 17.60
C ASN A 77 -3.15 -5.61 18.00
N THR A 78 -2.02 -4.97 17.65
CA THR A 78 -1.82 -3.54 17.89
C THR A 78 -2.86 -2.70 17.15
N LEU A 79 -3.24 -3.07 15.91
CA LEU A 79 -4.32 -2.38 15.20
C LEU A 79 -5.63 -2.39 16.00
N PHE A 80 -6.08 -3.56 16.44
CA PHE A 80 -7.37 -3.68 17.13
C PHE A 80 -7.36 -3.05 18.53
N GLN A 81 -6.23 -3.09 19.24
CA GLN A 81 -6.05 -2.37 20.51
C GLN A 81 -6.09 -0.85 20.32
N GLY A 82 -5.60 -0.34 19.19
CA GLY A 82 -5.57 1.09 18.88
C GLY A 82 -6.86 1.67 18.28
N LEU A 83 -7.90 0.87 18.07
CA LEU A 83 -9.17 1.38 17.50
C LEU A 83 -9.92 2.27 18.52
N PRO A 84 -10.56 3.38 18.08
CA PRO A 84 -11.32 4.24 18.97
C PRO A 84 -12.48 3.48 19.65
N PRO A 85 -12.66 3.60 20.98
CA PRO A 85 -13.75 2.92 21.69
C PRO A 85 -15.13 3.42 21.24
N GLU A 86 -15.27 4.71 20.94
CA GLU A 86 -16.53 5.36 20.55
C GLU A 86 -16.81 5.34 19.03
N ARG A 87 -16.15 4.43 18.28
CA ARG A 87 -16.35 4.30 16.83
C ARG A 87 -17.79 3.92 16.48
N ARG A 88 -18.32 4.53 15.41
CA ARG A 88 -19.67 4.25 14.88
C ARG A 88 -19.64 3.32 13.65
N TYR A 89 -18.77 2.32 13.70
CA TYR A 89 -18.63 1.30 12.65
C TYR A 89 -18.16 -0.03 13.25
N TYR A 90 -18.55 -1.14 12.62
CA TYR A 90 -17.98 -2.45 12.88
C TYR A 90 -16.65 -2.61 12.15
N SER A 91 -15.71 -3.32 12.75
CA SER A 91 -14.36 -3.51 12.21
C SER A 91 -14.05 -4.99 12.03
N ALA A 92 -13.39 -5.34 10.93
CA ALA A 92 -12.84 -6.68 10.69
C ALA A 92 -11.44 -6.58 10.08
N GLY A 93 -10.55 -7.52 10.47
CA GLY A 93 -9.25 -7.69 9.84
C GLY A 93 -9.33 -8.69 8.70
N VAL A 94 -8.65 -8.41 7.60
CA VAL A 94 -8.63 -9.22 6.39
C VAL A 94 -7.17 -9.53 6.05
N PRO A 95 -6.61 -10.65 6.54
CA PRO A 95 -5.24 -11.01 6.24
C PRO A 95 -5.10 -11.49 4.79
N GLY A 96 -4.19 -10.90 4.03
CA GLY A 96 -3.92 -11.26 2.64
C GLY A 96 -3.30 -10.13 1.84
N SER A 97 -2.59 -10.49 0.78
CA SER A 97 -2.05 -9.52 -0.18
C SER A 97 -3.18 -8.75 -0.85
N PHE A 98 -3.13 -7.41 -0.84
CA PHE A 98 -4.05 -6.60 -1.64
C PHE A 98 -3.81 -6.76 -3.16
N LEU A 99 -2.77 -7.46 -3.61
CA LEU A 99 -2.61 -7.76 -5.03
C LEU A 99 -3.46 -8.96 -5.46
N ASP A 100 -4.02 -9.69 -4.50
CA ASP A 100 -4.92 -10.81 -4.71
C ASP A 100 -6.34 -10.46 -4.28
N ARG A 101 -7.27 -11.36 -4.57
CA ARG A 101 -8.66 -11.28 -4.10
C ARG A 101 -8.72 -11.67 -2.62
N VAL A 102 -9.22 -10.78 -1.78
CA VAL A 102 -9.31 -10.94 -0.32
C VAL A 102 -10.72 -10.78 0.23
N LEU A 103 -11.66 -10.32 -0.60
CA LEU A 103 -13.07 -10.16 -0.25
C LEU A 103 -14.00 -10.88 -1.24
N PRO A 104 -15.27 -11.17 -0.88
CA PRO A 104 -16.28 -11.68 -1.82
C PRO A 104 -16.52 -10.74 -3.01
N LYS A 105 -17.29 -11.18 -4.01
CA LYS A 105 -17.65 -10.31 -5.16
C LYS A 105 -18.62 -9.24 -4.70
N LYS A 106 -18.40 -7.99 -5.14
CA LYS A 106 -19.31 -6.85 -4.91
C LYS A 106 -19.65 -6.66 -3.42
N SER A 107 -18.63 -6.65 -2.57
CA SER A 107 -18.77 -6.64 -1.11
C SER A 107 -18.30 -5.35 -0.44
N PHE A 108 -17.73 -4.39 -1.18
CA PHE A 108 -17.39 -3.09 -0.61
C PHE A 108 -17.75 -1.93 -1.53
N HIS A 109 -18.10 -0.79 -0.91
CA HIS A 109 -18.56 0.43 -1.57
C HIS A 109 -17.44 1.44 -1.81
N ILE A 110 -16.54 1.58 -0.83
CA ILE A 110 -15.39 2.47 -0.87
C ILE A 110 -14.16 1.66 -0.48
N GLY A 111 -13.12 1.69 -1.31
CA GLY A 111 -11.81 1.17 -0.97
C GLY A 111 -10.77 2.28 -0.98
N ILE A 112 -9.84 2.24 -0.03
CA ILE A 112 -8.76 3.21 0.11
C ILE A 112 -7.45 2.42 0.25
N ILE A 113 -6.49 2.72 -0.60
CA ILE A 113 -5.09 2.32 -0.40
C ILE A 113 -4.29 3.59 -0.18
N SER A 114 -3.62 3.70 0.97
CA SER A 114 -2.74 4.81 1.28
C SER A 114 -1.33 4.31 1.58
N TYR A 115 -0.35 4.88 0.89
CA TYR A 115 1.07 4.65 1.12
C TYR A 115 1.52 3.17 1.13
N ALA A 116 0.81 2.29 0.41
CA ALA A 116 1.16 0.88 0.28
C ALA A 116 1.44 0.45 -1.16
N PHE A 117 0.84 1.11 -2.15
CA PHE A 117 0.88 0.66 -3.55
C PHE A 117 2.27 0.74 -4.21
N HIS A 118 3.22 1.45 -3.61
CA HIS A 118 4.59 1.54 -4.13
C HIS A 118 5.45 0.31 -3.80
N PHE A 119 4.99 -0.60 -2.93
CA PHE A 119 5.63 -1.88 -2.69
C PHE A 119 5.28 -2.87 -3.82
N THR A 120 6.30 -3.31 -4.55
CA THR A 120 6.15 -4.35 -5.58
C THR A 120 5.97 -5.73 -4.94
N SER A 121 5.18 -6.60 -5.57
CA SER A 121 4.98 -7.98 -5.07
C SER A 121 6.29 -8.74 -4.94
N LYS A 122 7.27 -8.47 -5.81
CA LYS A 122 8.56 -9.15 -5.80
C LYS A 122 9.64 -8.27 -6.38
N VAL A 123 10.88 -8.59 -6.04
CA VAL A 123 12.06 -7.98 -6.66
C VAL A 123 12.10 -8.39 -8.14
N PRO A 124 12.25 -7.45 -9.10
CA PRO A 124 12.33 -7.77 -10.52
C PRO A 124 13.40 -8.83 -10.85
N LYS A 125 13.08 -9.76 -11.76
CA LYS A 125 14.00 -10.86 -12.08
C LYS A 125 15.30 -10.32 -12.68
N GLY A 126 16.43 -10.80 -12.18
CA GLY A 126 17.75 -10.52 -12.73
C GLY A 126 18.44 -9.29 -12.15
N ILE A 127 17.74 -8.42 -11.38
CA ILE A 127 18.40 -7.24 -10.79
C ILE A 127 19.28 -7.58 -9.59
N THR A 128 19.09 -8.75 -8.97
CA THR A 128 19.88 -9.23 -7.84
C THR A 128 21.03 -10.15 -8.23
N ASN A 129 21.05 -10.65 -9.47
CA ASN A 129 22.08 -11.57 -9.94
C ASN A 129 23.27 -10.77 -10.48
N ARG A 130 24.43 -10.83 -9.81
CA ARG A 130 25.64 -10.09 -10.20
C ARG A 130 26.15 -10.40 -11.62
N ASN A 131 25.84 -11.58 -12.14
CA ASN A 131 26.22 -12.01 -13.50
C ASN A 131 25.19 -11.61 -14.55
N SER A 132 24.07 -11.03 -14.15
CA SER A 132 23.02 -10.56 -15.05
C SER A 132 23.38 -9.22 -15.67
N PRO A 133 23.10 -8.99 -16.96
CA PRO A 133 23.21 -7.65 -17.55
C PRO A 133 22.22 -6.64 -16.93
N LEU A 134 21.22 -7.12 -16.19
CA LEU A 134 20.27 -6.31 -15.43
C LEU A 134 20.67 -6.10 -13.97
N TRP A 135 21.84 -6.58 -13.54
CA TRP A 135 22.28 -6.43 -12.15
C TRP A 135 22.20 -4.96 -11.72
N ASN A 136 21.40 -4.69 -10.69
CA ASN A 136 21.35 -3.38 -10.07
C ASN A 136 22.44 -3.31 -9.00
N LYS A 137 23.44 -2.47 -9.26
CA LYS A 137 24.49 -2.19 -8.27
C LYS A 137 23.99 -1.27 -7.16
N ASP A 138 22.99 -0.46 -7.46
CA ASP A 138 22.36 0.44 -6.50
C ASP A 138 21.40 -0.33 -5.59
N MET A 139 21.18 0.19 -4.37
CA MET A 139 20.25 -0.41 -3.41
C MET A 139 18.78 -0.32 -3.85
N HIS A 140 18.45 0.65 -4.71
CA HIS A 140 17.08 0.88 -5.20
C HIS A 140 17.05 1.25 -6.69
N CYS A 141 15.86 1.56 -7.22
CA CYS A 141 15.74 2.10 -8.58
C CYS A 141 15.99 3.63 -8.61
N THR A 142 17.24 4.03 -8.83
CA THR A 142 17.65 5.46 -8.92
C THR A 142 16.98 6.19 -10.10
N GLY A 143 16.61 5.46 -11.15
CA GLY A 143 16.10 6.00 -12.40
C GLY A 143 17.19 6.37 -13.40
N ILE A 144 18.47 6.19 -13.05
CA ILE A 144 19.63 6.41 -13.93
C ILE A 144 19.78 5.23 -14.89
N ASN A 145 19.80 4.00 -14.37
CA ASN A 145 19.86 2.79 -15.19
C ASN A 145 18.49 2.52 -15.82
N LYS A 146 18.38 2.80 -17.12
CA LYS A 146 17.13 2.62 -17.89
C LYS A 146 16.64 1.17 -17.90
N ALA A 147 17.52 0.19 -17.90
CA ALA A 147 17.15 -1.22 -17.94
C ALA A 147 16.57 -1.68 -16.59
N VAL A 148 17.19 -1.27 -15.47
CA VAL A 148 16.66 -1.49 -14.12
C VAL A 148 15.33 -0.75 -13.93
N LYS A 149 15.24 0.52 -14.34
CA LYS A 149 14.00 1.31 -14.31
C LYS A 149 12.87 0.60 -15.06
N LYS A 150 13.17 0.07 -16.26
CA LYS A 150 12.20 -0.72 -17.03
C LYS A 150 11.78 -1.98 -16.28
N ALA A 151 12.71 -2.73 -15.69
CA ALA A 151 12.39 -3.94 -14.94
C ALA A 151 11.44 -3.67 -13.75
N TYR A 152 11.66 -2.59 -13.01
CA TYR A 152 10.73 -2.16 -11.96
C TYR A 152 9.38 -1.72 -12.52
N LEU A 153 9.36 -0.98 -13.63
CA LEU A 153 8.11 -0.54 -14.27
C LEU A 153 7.29 -1.72 -14.81
N ASP A 154 7.95 -2.73 -15.40
CA ASP A 154 7.30 -3.95 -15.87
C ASP A 154 6.66 -4.70 -14.70
N GLN A 155 7.37 -4.82 -13.57
CA GLN A 155 6.84 -5.45 -12.35
C GLN A 155 5.68 -4.65 -11.75
N TYR A 156 5.82 -3.33 -11.64
CA TYR A 156 4.77 -2.45 -11.14
C TYR A 156 3.52 -2.48 -12.02
N SER A 157 3.69 -2.60 -13.35
CA SER A 157 2.57 -2.75 -14.29
C SER A 157 1.78 -4.04 -14.04
N VAL A 158 2.48 -5.15 -13.76
CA VAL A 158 1.84 -6.42 -13.39
C VAL A 158 1.10 -6.28 -12.07
N ASP A 159 1.73 -5.70 -11.05
CA ASP A 159 1.13 -5.51 -9.72
C ASP A 159 -0.09 -4.57 -9.79
N THR A 160 -0.02 -3.52 -10.61
CA THR A 160 -1.14 -2.61 -10.88
C THR A 160 -2.31 -3.35 -11.50
N LYS A 161 -2.05 -4.18 -12.50
CA LYS A 161 -3.11 -4.99 -13.12
C LYS A 161 -3.75 -5.92 -12.11
N ASN A 162 -2.95 -6.65 -11.33
CA ASN A 162 -3.47 -7.60 -10.34
C ASN A 162 -4.33 -6.88 -9.28
N LEU A 163 -3.86 -5.73 -8.77
CA LEU A 163 -4.64 -4.89 -7.86
C LEU A 163 -5.99 -4.51 -8.49
N LEU A 164 -5.97 -3.92 -9.68
CA LEU A 164 -7.18 -3.40 -10.31
C LEU A 164 -8.16 -4.51 -10.69
N ASP A 165 -7.67 -5.66 -11.19
CA ASP A 165 -8.50 -6.82 -11.49
C ASP A 165 -9.19 -7.36 -10.22
N ALA A 166 -8.43 -7.55 -9.14
CA ALA A 166 -8.97 -8.05 -7.88
C ALA A 166 -10.01 -7.08 -7.28
N ARG A 167 -9.70 -5.77 -7.26
CA ARG A 167 -10.63 -4.75 -6.76
C ARG A 167 -11.87 -4.61 -7.64
N ALA A 168 -11.76 -4.73 -8.96
CA ALA A 168 -12.89 -4.65 -9.87
C ALA A 168 -13.93 -5.77 -9.62
N GLU A 169 -13.50 -6.94 -9.16
CA GLU A 169 -14.43 -8.01 -8.79
C GLU A 169 -15.10 -7.79 -7.43
N GLU A 170 -14.39 -7.18 -6.49
CA GLU A 170 -14.83 -6.98 -5.11
C GLU A 170 -15.64 -5.70 -4.91
N LEU A 171 -15.37 -4.67 -5.69
CA LEU A 171 -16.08 -3.40 -5.66
C LEU A 171 -17.50 -3.57 -6.20
N VAL A 172 -18.48 -2.95 -5.55
CA VAL A 172 -19.85 -2.86 -6.09
C VAL A 172 -19.89 -1.99 -7.35
N PRO A 173 -20.83 -2.23 -8.28
CA PRO A 173 -21.07 -1.29 -9.38
C PRO A 173 -21.33 0.13 -8.85
N GLY A 174 -20.61 1.13 -9.37
CA GLY A 174 -20.69 2.51 -8.90
C GLY A 174 -19.91 2.81 -7.62
N GLY A 175 -19.20 1.83 -7.04
CA GLY A 175 -18.30 2.05 -5.92
C GLY A 175 -17.08 2.89 -6.27
N LEU A 176 -16.38 3.37 -5.24
CA LEU A 176 -15.21 4.24 -5.38
C LEU A 176 -13.94 3.55 -4.85
N PHE A 177 -12.87 3.59 -5.63
CA PHE A 177 -11.56 3.09 -5.22
C PHE A 177 -10.52 4.20 -5.28
N LEU A 178 -9.98 4.59 -4.13
CA LEU A 178 -9.06 5.71 -3.98
C LEU A 178 -7.66 5.19 -3.69
N ILE A 179 -6.67 5.66 -4.46
CA ILE A 179 -5.27 5.26 -4.31
C ILE A 179 -4.43 6.51 -4.03
N PHE A 180 -3.75 6.50 -2.88
CA PHE A 180 -2.83 7.54 -2.44
C PHE A 180 -1.47 6.94 -2.15
N GLY A 181 -0.41 7.67 -2.44
CA GLY A 181 0.92 7.19 -2.12
C GLY A 181 2.04 7.99 -2.75
N SER A 182 3.21 7.36 -2.74
CA SER A 182 4.40 7.92 -3.33
C SER A 182 4.36 7.81 -4.85
N CYS A 183 4.34 8.95 -5.53
CA CYS A 183 4.47 9.04 -6.98
C CYS A 183 5.71 9.86 -7.36
N MET A 184 6.17 9.68 -8.59
CA MET A 184 7.25 10.47 -9.17
C MET A 184 6.66 11.58 -10.04
N ARG A 185 7.27 12.78 -10.00
CA ARG A 185 6.97 13.81 -11.00
C ARG A 185 7.53 13.39 -12.36
N ASP A 186 6.79 13.67 -13.42
CA ASP A 186 7.24 13.39 -14.78
C ASP A 186 8.57 14.08 -15.07
N GLY A 187 9.47 13.36 -15.75
CA GLY A 187 10.80 13.84 -16.07
C GLY A 187 11.81 13.87 -14.92
N VAL A 188 11.39 13.64 -13.67
CA VAL A 188 12.28 13.64 -12.49
C VAL A 188 12.76 12.23 -12.17
N LYS A 189 14.06 12.06 -11.90
CA LYS A 189 14.63 10.76 -11.47
C LYS A 189 14.47 10.57 -9.97
N MET A 190 14.40 9.32 -9.51
CA MET A 190 14.26 9.03 -8.07
C MET A 190 15.42 9.63 -7.28
N SER A 191 16.65 9.52 -7.79
CA SER A 191 17.87 10.11 -7.19
C SER A 191 17.84 11.64 -7.06
N GLU A 192 16.94 12.33 -7.76
CA GLU A 192 16.77 13.79 -7.70
C GLU A 192 15.67 14.22 -6.70
N THR A 193 15.06 13.26 -5.99
CA THR A 193 13.97 13.53 -5.04
C THR A 193 14.43 13.48 -3.59
N CYS A 194 13.68 14.16 -2.72
CA CYS A 194 13.88 14.08 -1.27
C CYS A 194 13.72 12.67 -0.69
N LYS A 195 13.09 11.74 -1.43
CA LYS A 195 12.98 10.33 -1.04
C LYS A 195 14.15 9.50 -1.53
N GLY A 196 14.67 9.81 -2.73
CA GLY A 196 15.76 9.05 -3.31
C GLY A 196 17.11 9.38 -2.70
N VAL A 197 17.39 10.64 -2.39
CA VAL A 197 18.66 11.05 -1.79
C VAL A 197 18.98 10.29 -0.49
N PRO A 198 18.05 10.17 0.49
CA PRO A 198 18.30 9.35 1.68
C PRO A 198 18.56 7.87 1.37
N MET A 199 17.91 7.31 0.34
CA MET A 199 18.12 5.93 -0.07
C MET A 199 19.49 5.74 -0.73
N ASP A 200 19.96 6.71 -1.53
CA ASP A 200 21.30 6.70 -2.08
C ASP A 200 22.35 6.75 -0.95
N CYS A 201 22.15 7.62 0.05
CA CYS A 201 23.02 7.68 1.23
C CYS A 201 23.03 6.37 2.04
N LEU A 202 21.87 5.74 2.23
CA LEU A 202 21.78 4.44 2.90
C LEU A 202 22.51 3.35 2.10
N GLY A 203 22.34 3.33 0.78
CA GLY A 203 23.05 2.41 -0.11
C GLY A 203 24.57 2.58 -0.03
N ALA A 204 25.06 3.82 -0.02
CA ALA A 204 26.48 4.13 0.16
C ALA A 204 26.99 3.66 1.53
N SER A 205 26.24 3.94 2.60
CA SER A 205 26.61 3.53 3.97
C SER A 205 26.70 2.01 4.11
N LEU A 206 25.79 1.25 3.51
CA LEU A 206 25.84 -0.21 3.49
C LEU A 206 27.04 -0.74 2.70
N ASN A 207 27.42 -0.07 1.61
CA ASN A 207 28.60 -0.43 0.83
C ASN A 207 29.89 -0.17 1.62
N ASP A 208 29.98 0.95 2.34
CA ASP A 208 31.12 1.25 3.21
C ASP A 208 31.28 0.20 4.32
N LEU A 209 30.17 -0.21 4.95
CA LEU A 209 30.18 -1.30 5.93
C LEU A 209 30.64 -2.63 5.33
N ALA A 210 30.16 -2.96 4.12
CA ALA A 210 30.57 -4.21 3.45
C ALA A 210 32.08 -4.24 3.15
N GLN A 211 32.69 -3.10 2.84
CA GLN A 211 34.13 -2.99 2.61
C GLN A 211 34.96 -3.12 3.90
N GLN A 212 34.42 -2.73 5.05
CA GLN A 212 35.09 -2.87 6.35
C GLN A 212 35.14 -4.31 6.87
N VAL A 213 34.20 -5.16 6.45
CA VAL A 213 34.09 -6.57 6.92
C VAL A 213 34.96 -7.53 6.07
N HIS A 214 35.58 -7.04 5.00
CA HIS A 214 36.59 -7.79 4.25
C HIS A 214 37.93 -7.84 5.02
N ILE A 215 38.02 -8.78 5.96
CA ILE A 215 39.28 -9.46 6.37
C ILE A 215 39.58 -10.56 5.34
#